data_AF-A0A1S8FGY3-F1
#
_entry.id   AF-A0A1S8FGY3-F1
#
_cell.length_a   1.000
_cell.length_b   1.000
_cell.length_c   1.000
_cell.angle_alpha   90.00
_cell.angle_beta   90.00
_cell.angle_gamma   90.00
#
_symmetry.space_group_name_H-M   'P 1'
#
loop_
_entity.id
_entity.type
_entity.pdbx_description
1 polymer ?
#
loop_
_entity_poly.entity_id
_entity_poly.type
_entity_poly.pdbx_seq_one_letter_code
_entity_poly.pdbx_strand_id
1 'polypeptide(L)'
;MNQLPRRHFTAALVGGLVLPGLAIPTLAFAKDTALPVPESLPAAAKVAAAKKEPLVLLVSLPGCPYCEVVRRNYLLPARNEAGLHAWQLNITDRSTPLIGFDGKATTAAVQIATWKAGFTPTVLFLDSLGQEVAERLVGLASVDFYGAYLDERLANARKALAGSPVGSSTGTGRKV
;
A
#
# COMPACT_ATOMS: atom_id res chain seq x y z
N MET A 1 36.64 -49.32 73.92
CA MET A 1 35.45 -48.82 74.64
C MET A 1 34.87 -47.63 73.87
N ASN A 2 33.58 -47.37 73.75
CA ASN A 2 32.35 -48.14 73.65
C ASN A 2 31.28 -47.06 73.34
N GLN A 3 30.44 -47.28 72.32
CA GLN A 3 29.16 -46.59 72.02
C GLN A 3 29.17 -45.10 71.58
N LEU A 4 28.78 -44.88 70.32
CA LEU A 4 28.05 -43.68 69.86
C LEU A 4 26.55 -44.03 69.77
N PRO A 5 25.62 -43.15 70.18
CA PRO A 5 24.20 -43.46 70.23
C PRO A 5 23.49 -43.30 68.88
N ARG A 6 22.63 -44.27 68.59
CA ARG A 6 21.60 -44.28 67.53
C ARG A 6 20.61 -43.11 67.68
N ARG A 7 20.38 -42.36 66.59
CA ARG A 7 19.13 -41.67 66.23
C ARG A 7 19.07 -41.56 64.70
N HIS A 8 18.38 -42.46 64.01
CA HIS A 8 16.95 -42.45 63.62
C HIS A 8 16.54 -41.34 62.63
N PHE A 9 15.72 -41.79 61.66
CA PHE A 9 14.73 -41.07 60.83
C PHE A 9 15.10 -40.64 59.39
N THR A 10 14.71 -41.54 58.47
CA THR A 10 13.80 -41.32 57.32
C THR A 10 14.15 -40.30 56.23
N ALA A 11 14.43 -40.86 55.05
CA ALA A 11 13.72 -40.65 53.78
C ALA A 11 13.22 -39.24 53.43
N ALA A 12 13.82 -38.66 52.39
CA ALA A 12 13.11 -37.84 51.40
C ALA A 12 13.86 -37.88 50.06
N LEU A 13 13.40 -38.75 49.14
CA LEU A 13 13.74 -38.69 47.72
C LEU A 13 12.94 -37.52 47.12
N VAL A 14 13.59 -36.39 46.91
CA VAL A 14 13.03 -35.27 46.14
C VAL A 14 13.30 -35.56 44.66
N GLY A 15 12.29 -36.16 43.99
CA GLY A 15 12.25 -36.28 42.54
C GLY A 15 11.93 -34.93 41.92
N GLY A 16 12.90 -34.32 41.23
CA GLY A 16 12.71 -33.12 40.43
C GLY A 16 11.95 -33.44 39.15
N LEU A 17 10.69 -33.04 39.07
CA LEU A 17 9.88 -33.08 37.87
C LEU A 17 10.22 -31.86 37.00
N VAL A 18 11.09 -32.04 36.01
CA VAL A 18 11.38 -31.02 35.00
C VAL A 18 10.25 -31.05 33.97
N LEU A 19 9.34 -30.06 34.03
CA LEU A 19 8.31 -29.84 33.02
C LEU A 19 8.97 -29.37 31.71
N PRO A 20 8.85 -30.08 30.58
CA PRO A 20 9.35 -29.60 29.30
C PRO A 20 8.52 -28.39 28.88
N GLY A 21 9.20 -27.26 28.65
CA GLY A 21 8.59 -25.98 28.32
C GLY A 21 7.68 -26.06 27.09
N LEU A 22 6.44 -25.60 27.25
CA LEU A 22 5.57 -25.27 26.11
C LEU A 22 6.21 -24.11 25.34
N ALA A 23 6.80 -24.43 24.19
CA ALA A 23 7.14 -23.43 23.19
C ALA A 23 5.84 -22.81 22.66
N ILE A 24 5.55 -21.59 23.09
CA ILE A 24 4.46 -20.78 22.52
C ILE A 24 4.85 -20.49 21.06
N PRO A 25 4.06 -20.92 20.06
CA PRO A 25 4.34 -20.55 18.68
C PRO A 25 4.16 -19.03 18.56
N THR A 26 5.25 -18.31 18.32
CA THR A 26 5.17 -16.90 17.94
C THR A 26 4.42 -16.81 16.63
N LEU A 27 3.19 -16.31 16.66
CA LEU A 27 2.44 -15.91 15.47
C LEU A 27 3.21 -14.76 14.79
N ALA A 28 4.03 -15.10 13.80
CA ALA A 28 4.70 -14.13 12.95
C ALA A 28 3.67 -13.60 11.94
N PHE A 29 3.19 -12.37 12.15
CA PHE A 29 2.49 -11.65 11.11
C PHE A 29 3.51 -11.26 10.03
N ALA A 30 3.34 -11.80 8.82
CA ALA A 30 4.11 -11.35 7.68
C ALA A 30 3.85 -9.84 7.49
N LYS A 31 4.92 -9.06 7.30
CA LYS A 31 4.79 -7.63 7.03
C LYS A 31 4.05 -7.43 5.70
N ASP A 32 3.06 -6.53 5.69
CA ASP A 32 2.35 -6.13 4.47
C ASP A 32 3.33 -5.75 3.36
N THR A 33 3.10 -6.23 2.15
CA THR A 33 3.91 -5.84 1.00
C THR A 33 3.53 -4.41 0.62
N ALA A 34 4.45 -3.45 0.72
CA ALA A 34 4.13 -2.04 0.50
C ALA A 34 4.47 -1.60 -0.94
N LEU A 35 3.50 -0.97 -1.61
CA LEU A 35 3.82 -0.06 -2.71
C LEU A 35 4.51 1.19 -2.13
N PRO A 36 5.34 1.89 -2.93
CA PRO A 36 5.94 3.12 -2.46
C PRO A 36 4.87 4.20 -2.22
N VAL A 37 5.15 5.09 -1.28
CA VAL A 37 4.33 6.27 -0.97
C VAL A 37 5.00 7.50 -1.58
N PRO A 38 4.29 8.32 -2.38
CA PRO A 38 4.89 9.50 -3.00
C PRO A 38 4.98 10.64 -1.98
N GLU A 39 6.07 11.41 -2.02
CA GLU A 39 6.17 12.67 -1.27
C GLU A 39 5.41 13.81 -1.99
N SER A 40 5.26 13.71 -3.31
CA SER A 40 4.58 14.70 -4.15
C SER A 40 3.79 14.02 -5.27
N LEU A 41 2.49 14.30 -5.33
CA LEU A 41 1.61 13.77 -6.37
C LEU A 41 1.92 14.35 -7.76
N PRO A 42 2.12 15.68 -7.92
CA PRO A 42 2.56 16.23 -9.20
C PRO A 42 3.88 15.62 -9.71
N ALA A 43 4.84 15.39 -8.80
CA ALA A 43 6.12 14.78 -9.18
C ALA A 43 5.90 13.35 -9.68
N ALA A 44 5.18 12.52 -8.92
CA ALA A 44 4.86 11.15 -9.32
C ALA A 44 4.10 11.09 -10.66
N ALA A 45 3.11 11.97 -10.85
CA ALA A 45 2.32 12.06 -12.07
C ALA A 45 3.16 12.51 -13.27
N LYS A 46 4.10 13.44 -13.08
CA LYS A 46 5.03 13.86 -14.14
C LYS A 46 5.92 12.72 -14.63
N VAL A 47 6.40 11.86 -13.73
CA VAL A 47 7.22 10.70 -14.14
C VAL A 47 6.36 9.69 -14.93
N ALA A 48 5.10 9.46 -14.53
CA ALA A 48 4.18 8.61 -15.28
C ALA A 48 3.88 9.19 -16.67
N ALA A 49 3.56 10.48 -16.74
CA ALA A 49 3.24 11.19 -17.98
C ALA A 49 4.42 11.19 -18.97
N ALA A 50 5.66 11.29 -18.49
CA ALA A 50 6.86 11.19 -19.34
C ALA A 50 6.96 9.85 -20.08
N LYS A 51 6.32 8.80 -19.55
CA LYS A 51 6.22 7.47 -20.17
C LYS A 51 4.91 7.25 -20.92
N LYS A 52 4.07 8.28 -21.05
CA LYS A 52 2.70 8.19 -21.60
C LYS A 52 1.81 7.20 -20.83
N GLU A 53 2.08 7.04 -19.54
CA GLU A 53 1.33 6.18 -18.62
C GLU A 53 0.52 7.05 -17.64
N PRO A 54 -0.66 6.59 -17.18
CA PRO A 54 -1.35 7.23 -16.06
C PRO A 54 -0.56 7.01 -14.76
N LEU A 55 -0.72 7.93 -13.82
CA LEU A 55 -0.38 7.67 -12.43
C LEU A 55 -1.41 6.70 -11.86
N VAL A 56 -0.97 5.52 -11.42
CA VAL A 56 -1.83 4.55 -10.75
C VAL A 56 -1.69 4.72 -9.25
N LEU A 57 -2.81 4.97 -8.57
CA LEU A 57 -2.80 5.20 -7.13
C LEU A 57 -3.75 4.25 -6.40
N LEU A 58 -3.18 3.40 -5.55
CA LEU A 58 -3.92 2.55 -4.63
C LEU A 58 -4.26 3.33 -3.35
N VAL A 59 -5.55 3.52 -3.09
CA VAL A 59 -6.07 3.86 -1.77
C VAL A 59 -6.18 2.57 -0.96
N SER A 60 -5.49 2.55 0.18
CA SER A 60 -5.31 1.36 1.01
C SER A 60 -5.59 1.65 2.49
N LEU A 61 -5.66 0.56 3.26
CA LEU A 61 -5.75 0.57 4.72
C LEU A 61 -4.70 -0.41 5.28
N PRO A 62 -4.04 -0.14 6.42
CA PRO A 62 -3.07 -1.06 7.00
C PRO A 62 -3.74 -2.38 7.42
N GLY A 63 -3.10 -3.52 7.16
CA GLY A 63 -3.65 -4.83 7.53
C GLY A 63 -4.91 -5.23 6.76
N CYS A 64 -5.27 -4.52 5.70
CA CYS A 64 -6.40 -4.84 4.84
C CYS A 64 -6.05 -6.03 3.92
N PRO A 65 -6.66 -7.22 4.11
CA PRO A 65 -6.30 -8.40 3.33
C PRO A 65 -6.62 -8.24 1.83
N TYR A 66 -7.71 -7.55 1.49
CA TYR A 66 -8.05 -7.25 0.10
C TYR A 66 -7.06 -6.30 -0.56
N CYS A 67 -6.54 -5.33 0.19
CA CYS A 67 -5.52 -4.41 -0.28
C CYS A 67 -4.20 -5.15 -0.54
N GLU A 68 -3.85 -6.12 0.31
CA GLU A 68 -2.68 -6.97 0.12
C GLU A 68 -2.78 -7.80 -1.16
N VAL A 69 -3.95 -8.38 -1.45
CA VAL A 69 -4.16 -9.10 -2.72
C VAL A 69 -3.93 -8.16 -3.92
N VAL A 70 -4.49 -6.95 -3.89
CA VAL A 70 -4.30 -5.96 -4.97
C VAL A 70 -2.82 -5.59 -5.16
N ARG A 71 -2.09 -5.33 -4.06
CA ARG A 71 -0.66 -4.99 -4.10
C ARG A 71 0.17 -6.13 -4.66
N ARG A 72 0.07 -7.30 -4.05
CA ARG A 72 0.98 -8.42 -4.29
C ARG A 72 0.76 -9.09 -5.63
N ASN A 73 -0.50 -9.23 -6.05
CA ASN A 73 -0.82 -10.04 -7.23
C ASN A 73 -0.93 -9.21 -8.52
N TYR A 74 -1.11 -7.88 -8.43
CA TYR A 74 -1.37 -7.05 -9.61
C TYR A 74 -0.44 -5.85 -9.69
N LEU A 75 -0.48 -4.94 -8.71
CA LEU A 75 0.21 -3.65 -8.84
C LEU A 75 1.74 -3.75 -8.72
N LEU A 76 2.27 -4.60 -7.83
CA LEU A 76 3.71 -4.79 -7.69
C LEU A 76 4.32 -5.53 -8.89
N PRO A 77 3.76 -6.66 -9.37
CA PRO A 77 4.21 -7.28 -10.62
C PRO A 77 4.18 -6.30 -11.79
N ALA A 78 3.05 -5.59 -12.01
CA ALA A 78 2.93 -4.63 -13.10
C ALA A 78 3.94 -3.47 -12.99
N ARG A 79 4.26 -3.02 -11.77
CA ARG A 79 5.30 -2.01 -11.54
C ARG A 79 6.69 -2.52 -11.90
N ASN A 80 7.02 -3.75 -11.51
CA ASN A 80 8.35 -4.31 -11.66
C ASN A 80 8.63 -4.79 -13.08
N GLU A 81 7.63 -5.35 -13.75
CA GLU A 81 7.77 -6.04 -15.04
C GLU A 81 7.29 -5.18 -16.21
N ALA A 82 6.17 -4.46 -16.03
CA ALA A 82 5.55 -3.64 -17.08
C ALA A 82 5.82 -2.13 -16.92
N GLY A 83 6.61 -1.73 -15.92
CA GLY A 83 7.00 -0.33 -15.70
C GLY A 83 5.88 0.59 -15.19
N LEU A 84 4.76 0.02 -14.73
CA LEU A 84 3.61 0.77 -14.24
C LEU A 84 3.98 1.73 -13.10
N HIS A 85 3.53 2.98 -13.18
CA HIS A 85 3.74 3.97 -12.12
C HIS A 85 2.68 3.84 -11.01
N ALA A 86 2.76 2.73 -10.29
CA ALA A 86 1.90 2.42 -9.15
C ALA A 86 2.47 2.95 -7.83
N TRP A 87 1.62 3.65 -7.10
CA TRP A 87 1.87 4.23 -5.78
C TRP A 87 0.71 3.90 -4.84
N GLN A 88 0.90 4.09 -3.53
CA GLN A 88 -0.19 3.95 -2.57
C GLN A 88 -0.31 5.14 -1.62
N LEU A 89 -1.53 5.37 -1.14
CA LEU A 89 -1.82 6.21 0.01
C LEU A 89 -2.66 5.41 1.01
N ASN A 90 -2.41 5.65 2.30
CA ASN A 90 -3.20 5.09 3.39
C ASN A 90 -4.31 6.06 3.80
N ILE A 91 -5.56 5.59 3.81
CA ILE A 91 -6.72 6.39 4.22
C ILE A 91 -6.69 6.88 5.68
N THR A 92 -5.94 6.21 6.57
CA THR A 92 -5.82 6.62 7.97
C THR A 92 -4.64 7.55 8.26
N ASP A 93 -3.76 7.78 7.28
CA ASP A 93 -2.56 8.61 7.49
C ASP A 93 -2.88 10.11 7.41
N ARG A 94 -2.76 10.78 8.56
CA ARG A 94 -3.04 12.20 8.79
C ARG A 94 -1.80 13.00 9.19
N SER A 95 -0.62 12.39 9.16
CA SER A 95 0.60 12.98 9.71
C SER A 95 1.73 13.07 8.70
N THR A 96 1.81 12.14 7.75
CA THR A 96 2.88 12.16 6.75
C THR A 96 2.66 13.32 5.77
N PRO A 97 3.64 14.22 5.62
CA PRO A 97 3.54 15.30 4.64
C PRO A 97 3.45 14.77 3.21
N LEU A 98 2.51 15.32 2.45
CA LEU A 98 2.30 15.01 1.04
C LEU A 98 2.09 16.33 0.28
N ILE A 99 2.67 16.50 -0.89
CA ILE A 99 2.33 17.63 -1.78
C ILE A 99 1.18 17.22 -2.70
N GLY A 100 0.07 17.95 -2.60
CA GLY A 100 -1.15 17.77 -3.40
C GLY A 100 -0.99 18.23 -4.85
N PHE A 101 -1.98 17.92 -5.68
CA PHE A 101 -2.00 18.38 -7.09
C PHE A 101 -2.16 19.89 -7.25
N ASP A 102 -2.65 20.58 -6.22
CA ASP A 102 -2.71 22.05 -6.13
C ASP A 102 -1.38 22.69 -5.68
N GLY A 103 -0.34 21.88 -5.47
CA GLY A 103 0.97 22.31 -5.00
C GLY A 103 1.06 22.63 -3.51
N LYS A 104 -0.02 22.42 -2.73
CA LYS A 104 -0.05 22.69 -1.30
C LYS A 104 0.32 21.45 -0.49
N ALA A 105 0.83 21.68 0.71
CA ALA A 105 1.01 20.62 1.69
C ALA A 105 -0.35 20.06 2.13
N THR A 106 -0.44 18.75 2.16
CA THR A 106 -1.62 17.97 2.55
C THR A 106 -1.17 16.68 3.24
N THR A 107 -2.10 15.78 3.50
CA THR A 107 -1.86 14.42 3.99
C THR A 107 -2.61 13.42 3.12
N ALA A 108 -2.25 12.14 3.22
CA ALA A 108 -2.94 11.09 2.50
C ALA A 108 -4.44 11.09 2.75
N ALA A 109 -4.88 11.14 4.02
CA ALA A 109 -6.29 11.13 4.40
C ALA A 109 -7.05 12.33 3.82
N VAL A 110 -6.48 13.54 3.87
CA VAL A 110 -7.11 14.74 3.30
C VAL A 110 -7.22 14.63 1.79
N GLN A 111 -6.15 14.22 1.10
CA GLN A 111 -6.17 14.07 -0.34
C GLN A 111 -7.18 13.00 -0.79
N ILE A 112 -7.23 11.84 -0.13
CA ILE A 112 -8.18 10.76 -0.45
C ILE A 112 -9.63 11.25 -0.32
N ALA A 113 -9.91 12.08 0.69
CA ALA A 113 -11.23 12.68 0.87
C ALA A 113 -11.60 13.60 -0.30
N THR A 114 -10.65 14.36 -0.87
CA THR A 114 -10.92 15.21 -2.05
C THR A 114 -11.33 14.40 -3.28
N TRP A 115 -10.76 13.21 -3.47
CA TRP A 115 -11.15 12.28 -4.55
C TRP A 115 -12.42 11.48 -4.24
N LYS A 116 -13.00 11.64 -3.04
CA LYS A 116 -14.13 10.83 -2.55
C LYS A 116 -13.84 9.32 -2.64
N ALA A 117 -12.59 8.91 -2.41
CA ALA A 117 -12.14 7.53 -2.52
C ALA A 117 -12.07 6.83 -1.15
N GLY A 118 -13.18 6.86 -0.40
CA GLY A 118 -13.23 6.39 0.99
C GLY A 118 -13.28 4.86 1.18
N PHE A 119 -13.45 4.09 0.10
CA PHE A 119 -13.54 2.63 0.15
C PHE A 119 -12.19 1.99 -0.18
N THR A 120 -11.83 0.89 0.49
CA THR A 120 -10.54 0.22 0.29
C THR A 120 -10.71 -1.25 -0.07
N PRO A 121 -9.92 -1.79 -1.04
CA PRO A 121 -8.99 -1.07 -1.90
C PRO A 121 -9.74 -0.21 -2.95
N THR A 122 -9.16 0.93 -3.34
CA THR A 122 -9.60 1.66 -4.56
C THR A 122 -8.38 2.00 -5.40
N VAL A 123 -8.39 1.69 -6.70
CA VAL A 123 -7.31 2.05 -7.63
C VAL A 123 -7.77 3.18 -8.54
N LEU A 124 -7.10 4.32 -8.45
CA LEU A 124 -7.33 5.50 -9.28
C LEU A 124 -6.34 5.53 -10.46
N PHE A 125 -6.78 6.07 -11.59
CA PHE A 125 -5.97 6.26 -12.81
C PHE A 125 -5.96 7.75 -13.14
N LEU A 126 -4.85 8.43 -12.83
CA LEU A 126 -4.76 9.89 -12.84
C LEU A 126 -3.86 10.40 -13.96
N ASP A 127 -4.18 11.56 -14.52
CA ASP A 127 -3.29 12.30 -15.42
C ASP A 127 -2.26 13.16 -14.67
N SER A 128 -1.50 13.98 -15.41
CA SER A 128 -0.49 14.90 -14.85
C SER A 128 -1.06 16.01 -13.98
N LEU A 129 -2.36 16.29 -14.07
CA LEU A 129 -3.09 17.31 -13.30
C LEU A 129 -3.88 16.70 -12.13
N GLY A 130 -3.87 15.37 -12.00
CA GLY A 130 -4.59 14.66 -10.95
C GLY A 130 -6.06 14.40 -11.26
N GLN A 131 -6.46 14.49 -12.53
CA GLN A 131 -7.81 14.13 -12.98
C GLN A 131 -7.90 12.64 -13.30
N GLU A 132 -9.03 12.02 -12.98
CA GLU A 132 -9.29 10.63 -13.37
C GLU A 132 -9.53 10.51 -14.87
N VAL A 133 -8.70 9.70 -15.52
CA VAL A 133 -8.74 9.46 -16.98
C VAL A 133 -9.27 8.08 -17.35
N ALA A 134 -9.60 7.26 -16.36
CA ALA A 134 -10.36 6.04 -16.52
C ALA A 134 -11.20 5.78 -15.26
N GLU A 135 -12.21 4.93 -15.41
CA GLU A 135 -13.02 4.49 -14.27
C GLU A 135 -12.13 3.79 -13.23
N ARG A 136 -12.20 4.25 -11.99
CA ARG A 136 -11.50 3.65 -10.85
C ARG A 136 -11.99 2.23 -10.58
N LEU A 137 -11.11 1.37 -10.05
CA LEU A 137 -11.50 0.06 -9.53
C LEU A 137 -11.81 0.18 -8.04
N VAL A 138 -13.05 -0.11 -7.63
CA VAL A 138 -13.48 -0.06 -6.23
C VAL A 138 -13.67 -1.47 -5.71
N GLY A 139 -12.93 -1.81 -4.67
CA GLY A 139 -12.92 -3.13 -4.05
C GLY A 139 -12.22 -4.20 -4.88
N LEU A 140 -12.44 -5.44 -4.46
CA LEU A 140 -11.90 -6.65 -5.08
C LEU A 140 -13.06 -7.64 -5.26
N ALA A 141 -13.96 -7.34 -6.19
CA ALA A 141 -15.21 -8.10 -6.37
C ALA A 141 -14.96 -9.54 -6.87
N SER A 142 -13.94 -9.73 -7.72
CA SER A 142 -13.49 -11.05 -8.16
C SER A 142 -11.99 -11.01 -8.42
N VAL A 143 -11.25 -11.90 -7.76
CA VAL A 143 -9.80 -12.06 -7.95
C VAL A 143 -9.51 -12.58 -9.36
N ASP A 144 -10.33 -13.49 -9.86
CA ASP A 144 -10.13 -14.15 -11.16
C ASP A 144 -10.20 -13.16 -12.33
N PHE A 145 -11.02 -12.11 -12.21
CA PHE A 145 -11.20 -11.11 -13.26
C PHE A 145 -10.50 -9.77 -12.98
N TYR A 146 -9.94 -9.57 -11.79
CA TYR A 146 -9.37 -8.28 -11.41
C TYR A 146 -8.24 -7.83 -12.35
N GLY A 147 -7.40 -8.76 -12.81
CA GLY A 147 -6.32 -8.46 -13.77
C GLY A 147 -6.87 -7.91 -15.09
N ALA A 148 -7.89 -8.56 -15.65
CA ALA A 148 -8.52 -8.11 -16.89
C ALA A 148 -9.17 -6.72 -16.72
N TYR A 149 -9.82 -6.45 -15.59
CA TYR A 149 -10.36 -5.13 -15.30
C TYR A 149 -9.25 -4.08 -15.18
N LEU A 150 -8.15 -4.38 -14.49
CA LEU A 150 -7.00 -3.49 -14.39
C LEU A 150 -6.43 -3.16 -15.77
N ASP A 151 -6.22 -4.16 -16.62
CA ASP A 151 -5.71 -3.98 -17.98
C ASP A 151 -6.65 -3.11 -18.83
N GLU A 152 -7.96 -3.35 -18.74
CA GLU A 152 -8.97 -2.54 -19.42
C GLU A 152 -8.91 -1.07 -18.98
N ARG A 153 -8.85 -0.81 -17.66
CA ARG A 153 -8.77 0.57 -17.15
C ARG A 153 -7.47 1.26 -17.55
N LEU A 154 -6.35 0.52 -17.57
CA LEU A 154 -5.07 1.05 -18.07
C LEU A 154 -5.13 1.39 -19.56
N ALA A 155 -5.72 0.51 -20.39
CA ALA A 155 -5.90 0.78 -21.80
C ALA A 155 -6.78 2.03 -22.04
N ASN A 156 -7.88 2.15 -21.32
CA ASN A 156 -8.77 3.32 -21.37
C ASN A 156 -8.05 4.61 -20.94
N ALA A 157 -7.29 4.55 -19.85
CA ALA A 157 -6.51 5.69 -19.35
C ALA A 157 -5.46 6.15 -20.38
N ARG A 158 -4.68 5.22 -20.95
CA ARG A 158 -3.69 5.53 -21.99
C ARG A 158 -4.34 6.16 -23.22
N LYS A 159 -5.51 5.66 -23.64
CA LYS A 159 -6.27 6.23 -24.76
C LYS A 159 -6.74 7.65 -24.45
N ALA A 160 -7.23 7.91 -23.25
CA ALA A 160 -7.63 9.25 -22.82
C ALA A 160 -6.44 10.22 -22.79
N LEU A 161 -5.27 9.79 -22.29
CA LEU A 161 -4.04 10.59 -22.29
C LEU A 161 -3.53 10.94 -23.70
N ALA A 162 -3.77 10.06 -24.68
CA ALA A 162 -3.41 10.33 -26.08
C ALA A 162 -4.37 11.33 -26.77
N GLY A 163 -5.62 11.43 -26.30
CA GLY A 163 -6.62 12.36 -26.81
C GLY A 163 -6.60 13.74 -26.13
N SER A 164 -6.05 13.82 -24.91
CA SER A 164 -5.87 15.08 -24.19
C SER A 164 -4.56 15.76 -24.59
N PRO A 165 -4.55 17.05 -24.98
CA PRO A 165 -3.30 17.76 -25.19
C PRO A 165 -2.53 17.83 -23.86
N VAL A 166 -1.44 17.07 -23.78
CA VAL A 166 -0.52 17.08 -22.64
C VAL A 166 0.09 18.48 -22.52
N GLY A 167 -0.46 19.29 -21.61
CA GLY A 167 0.13 20.50 -21.03
C GLY A 167 1.08 21.31 -21.92
N SER A 168 0.56 22.00 -22.93
CA SER A 168 1.25 23.14 -23.55
C SER A 168 1.05 24.38 -22.67
N SER A 169 1.85 24.52 -21.60
CA SER A 169 2.08 25.83 -20.99
C SER A 169 2.98 26.66 -21.92
N THR A 170 2.46 27.10 -23.05
CA THR A 170 3.07 28.19 -23.83
C THR A 170 2.66 29.48 -23.15
N GLY A 171 3.60 30.12 -22.47
CA GLY A 171 3.43 31.46 -21.92
C GLY A 171 3.03 32.43 -23.03
N THR A 172 1.77 32.83 -23.03
CA THR A 172 1.30 33.94 -23.85
C THR A 172 1.89 35.23 -23.28
N GLY A 173 2.78 35.81 -24.07
CA GLY A 173 3.42 37.09 -23.81
C GLY A 173 2.41 38.18 -23.48
N ARG A 174 2.71 38.89 -22.41
CA ARG A 174 2.15 40.21 -22.09
C ARG A 174 2.57 41.17 -23.20
N LYS A 175 1.63 41.57 -24.07
CA LYS A 175 1.77 42.80 -24.85
C LYS A 175 1.66 43.98 -23.88
N VAL A 176 2.71 44.80 -23.84
CA VAL A 176 2.66 46.20 -23.43
C VAL A 176 2.32 47.02 -24.67
#